data_AF-A0A5D0IPU3-F1
#
_entry.id   AF-A0A5D0IPU3-F1
#
_cell.length_a   1.000
_cell.length_b   1.000
_cell.length_c   1.000
_cell.angle_alpha   90.00
_cell.angle_beta   90.00
_cell.angle_gamma   90.00
#
_symmetry.space_group_name_H-M   'P 1'
#
loop_
_entity.id
_entity.type
_entity.pdbx_description
1 polymer ?
#
loop_
_entity_poly.entity_id
_entity_poly.type
_entity_poly.pdbx_seq_one_letter_code
_entity_poly.pdbx_strand_id
1 'polypeptide(L)'
;MIMKKSLFTWAFICISFSLWSQPKAPTGKSWELVETLSDEFNANSLDSKKWRNYHPYWTGRGSTFRPYNVWVENGSLRLKSTRGKKGIDAACVSSQNPKFEKGYYSEARIWCPSMSMTGAYWFQNRSESEIDVIENFGKPTNHTKDRYRMLVNTHYFANGWENDEKSPWHNGSAILKPYACDETYYVYGVWWKDEHTIIFYLDGKEVHRVTTKSEFTQPMYMFFDMEVFGWWGAPKEEDLADSTKNTQYVDWVRTFKLRHDKRGITGGEGISKGDKNTDYPKDPRQKTSK
;
A
#
# COMPACT_ATOMS: atom_id res chain seq x y z
N MET A 1 -41.65 43.96 28.42
CA MET A 1 -40.26 43.65 28.79
C MET A 1 -39.93 42.27 28.21
N ILE A 2 -39.34 42.21 27.00
CA ILE A 2 -39.07 40.95 26.28
C ILE A 2 -37.55 40.73 26.30
N MET A 3 -37.09 39.75 27.08
CA MET A 3 -35.68 39.35 27.16
C MET A 3 -35.30 38.55 25.91
N LYS A 4 -34.38 39.08 25.10
CA LYS A 4 -33.70 38.34 24.04
C LYS A 4 -32.66 37.41 24.68
N LYS A 5 -32.82 36.09 24.53
CA LYS A 5 -31.81 35.09 24.88
C LYS A 5 -30.78 35.00 23.76
N SER A 6 -29.53 35.33 24.07
CA SER A 6 -28.39 35.16 23.16
C SER A 6 -27.93 33.71 23.19
N LEU A 7 -28.03 32.99 22.07
CA LEU A 7 -27.42 31.67 21.89
C LEU A 7 -25.94 31.86 21.54
N PHE A 8 -25.04 31.49 22.44
CA PHE A 8 -23.62 31.35 22.15
C PHE A 8 -23.38 29.98 21.51
N THR A 9 -23.07 29.97 20.22
CA THR A 9 -22.70 28.74 19.51
C THR A 9 -21.20 28.53 19.69
N TRP A 10 -20.81 27.55 20.52
CA TRP A 10 -19.41 27.15 20.65
C TRP A 10 -19.03 26.27 19.45
N ALA A 11 -18.27 26.83 18.51
CA ALA A 11 -17.64 26.06 17.46
C ALA A 11 -16.45 25.27 18.07
N PHE A 12 -16.65 23.97 18.28
CA PHE A 12 -15.54 23.06 18.57
C PHE A 12 -14.71 22.90 17.29
N ILE A 13 -13.55 23.57 17.25
CA ILE A 13 -12.51 23.29 16.25
C ILE A 13 -11.84 21.98 16.70
N CYS A 14 -12.32 20.86 16.16
CA CYS A 14 -11.62 19.58 16.26
C CYS A 14 -10.38 19.67 15.37
N ILE A 15 -9.23 20.00 15.95
CA ILE A 15 -7.93 19.80 15.31
C ILE A 15 -7.64 18.30 15.39
N SER A 16 -8.08 17.55 14.37
CA SER A 16 -7.70 16.16 14.19
C SER A 16 -6.24 16.10 13.77
N PHE A 17 -5.35 15.88 14.73
CA PHE A 17 -4.00 15.42 14.43
C PHE A 17 -4.11 13.98 13.93
N SER A 18 -4.04 13.79 12.61
CA SER A 18 -3.90 12.47 12.01
C SER A 18 -2.54 11.90 12.43
N LEU A 19 -2.53 11.09 13.49
CA LEU A 19 -1.39 10.25 13.82
C LEU A 19 -1.30 9.18 12.73
N TRP A 20 -0.42 9.40 11.76
CA TRP A 20 -0.15 8.41 10.71
C TRP A 20 0.47 7.15 11.32
N SER A 21 0.08 5.97 10.85
CA SER A 21 0.47 4.66 11.42
C SER A 21 1.87 4.21 10.95
N GLN A 22 2.44 4.91 9.97
CA GLN A 22 3.73 4.60 9.37
C GLN A 22 4.86 4.36 10.40
N PRO A 23 5.79 3.41 10.11
CA PRO A 23 6.93 3.18 10.97
C PRO A 23 7.76 4.45 11.12
N LYS A 24 8.43 4.59 12.26
CA LYS A 24 9.35 5.71 12.46
C LYS A 24 10.39 5.74 11.33
N ALA A 25 10.51 6.88 10.66
CA ALA A 25 11.53 7.06 9.63
C ALA A 25 12.94 6.81 10.21
N PRO A 26 13.88 6.25 9.43
CA PRO A 26 15.27 6.13 9.85
C PRO A 26 15.87 7.46 10.31
N THR A 27 16.84 7.41 11.23
CA THR A 27 17.53 8.59 11.73
C THR A 27 18.04 9.49 10.60
N GLY A 28 17.73 10.79 10.67
CA GLY A 28 18.12 11.78 9.65
C GLY A 28 17.25 11.78 8.39
N LYS A 29 16.12 11.06 8.39
CA LYS A 29 15.16 11.03 7.29
C LYS A 29 13.74 11.34 7.79
N SER A 30 12.92 11.83 6.88
CA SER A 30 11.48 12.01 7.07
C SER A 30 10.69 11.34 5.94
N TRP A 31 9.44 10.99 6.22
CA TRP A 31 8.51 10.47 5.22
C TRP A 31 7.88 11.62 4.43
N GLU A 32 7.92 11.53 3.11
CA GLU A 32 7.25 12.44 2.18
C GLU A 32 6.15 11.67 1.43
N LEU A 33 4.92 12.20 1.44
CA LEU A 33 3.77 11.56 0.80
C LEU A 33 3.97 11.50 -0.74
N VAL A 34 3.62 10.37 -1.33
CA VAL A 34 3.60 10.14 -2.77
C VAL A 34 2.15 10.30 -3.24
N GLU A 35 1.80 11.52 -3.65
CA GLU A 35 0.43 11.92 -4.02
C GLU A 35 -0.20 11.02 -5.09
N THR A 36 0.58 10.50 -6.03
CA THR A 36 0.07 9.67 -7.13
C THR A 36 -0.28 8.23 -6.71
N LEU A 37 0.09 7.83 -5.49
CA LEU A 37 -0.20 6.52 -4.90
C LEU A 37 -0.92 6.65 -3.55
N SER A 38 -1.43 7.84 -3.24
CA SER A 38 -2.14 8.12 -1.99
C SER A 38 -3.52 8.69 -2.29
N ASP A 39 -4.53 8.20 -1.60
CA ASP A 39 -5.91 8.66 -1.74
C ASP A 39 -6.72 8.37 -0.46
N GLU A 40 -7.52 9.36 -0.06
CA GLU A 40 -8.45 9.25 1.08
C GLU A 40 -9.87 8.87 0.62
N PHE A 41 -10.08 8.73 -0.70
CA PHE A 41 -11.35 8.31 -1.32
C PHE A 41 -12.60 9.10 -0.86
N ASN A 42 -12.40 10.35 -0.46
CA ASN A 42 -13.46 11.27 -0.03
C ASN A 42 -14.19 11.97 -1.19
N ALA A 43 -13.71 11.82 -2.41
CA ALA A 43 -14.38 12.32 -3.61
C ALA A 43 -15.59 11.45 -3.98
N ASN A 44 -16.49 11.98 -4.81
CA ASN A 44 -17.68 11.25 -5.27
C ASN A 44 -17.38 10.26 -6.42
N SER A 45 -16.12 10.09 -6.81
CA SER A 45 -15.69 9.24 -7.91
C SER A 45 -14.22 8.87 -7.78
N LEU A 46 -13.82 7.74 -8.38
CA LEU A 46 -12.42 7.33 -8.47
C LEU A 46 -11.60 8.40 -9.23
N ASP A 47 -10.49 8.85 -8.66
CA ASP A 47 -9.59 9.80 -9.33
C ASP A 47 -8.87 9.10 -10.50
N SER A 48 -9.34 9.35 -11.72
CA SER A 48 -8.79 8.77 -12.93
C SER A 48 -7.36 9.23 -13.25
N LYS A 49 -6.84 10.26 -12.59
CA LYS A 49 -5.43 10.68 -12.71
C LYS A 49 -4.49 9.81 -11.88
N LYS A 50 -5.01 9.15 -10.84
CA LYS A 50 -4.25 8.27 -9.94
C LYS A 50 -4.50 6.80 -10.23
N TRP A 51 -5.75 6.47 -10.57
CA TRP A 51 -6.22 5.08 -10.62
C TRP A 51 -6.89 4.70 -11.94
N ARG A 52 -6.85 3.41 -12.25
CA ARG A 52 -7.66 2.71 -13.24
C ARG A 52 -8.58 1.75 -12.51
N ASN A 53 -9.78 1.53 -13.03
CA ASN A 53 -10.73 0.54 -12.52
C ASN A 53 -10.62 -0.81 -13.26
N TYR A 54 -9.41 -1.17 -13.67
CA TYR A 54 -9.10 -2.44 -14.31
C TYR A 54 -7.62 -2.78 -14.12
N HIS A 55 -7.29 -4.05 -14.34
CA HIS A 55 -5.91 -4.52 -14.38
C HIS A 55 -5.33 -4.31 -15.80
N PRO A 56 -4.14 -3.69 -15.96
CA PRO A 56 -3.70 -3.19 -17.26
C PRO A 56 -3.26 -4.27 -18.25
N TYR A 57 -3.04 -5.51 -17.81
CA TYR A 57 -2.54 -6.59 -18.67
C TYR A 57 -3.09 -7.99 -18.34
N TRP A 58 -4.12 -8.10 -17.51
CA TRP A 58 -4.68 -9.40 -17.10
C TRP A 58 -6.17 -9.26 -16.80
N THR A 59 -6.93 -10.36 -16.91
CA THR A 59 -8.39 -10.35 -16.74
C THR A 59 -8.88 -10.93 -15.43
N GLY A 60 -7.99 -11.52 -14.61
CA GLY A 60 -8.30 -12.16 -13.33
C GLY A 60 -8.27 -13.69 -13.36
N ARG A 61 -8.27 -14.30 -12.18
CA ARG A 61 -8.27 -15.76 -11.93
C ARG A 61 -9.61 -16.23 -11.37
N GLY A 62 -10.16 -17.27 -12.00
CA GLY A 62 -11.46 -17.87 -11.63
C GLY A 62 -12.64 -16.87 -11.62
N SER A 63 -12.40 -15.65 -12.10
CA SER A 63 -13.28 -14.50 -12.16
C SER A 63 -12.83 -13.62 -13.33
N THR A 64 -13.62 -12.61 -13.67
CA THR A 64 -13.25 -11.62 -14.69
C THR A 64 -13.40 -10.21 -14.15
N PHE A 65 -12.36 -9.40 -14.24
CA PHE A 65 -12.42 -8.01 -13.79
C PHE A 65 -13.37 -7.16 -14.63
N ARG A 66 -14.23 -6.41 -13.95
CA ARG A 66 -15.25 -5.56 -14.55
C ARG A 66 -15.21 -4.15 -13.95
N PRO A 67 -15.01 -3.11 -14.79
CA PRO A 67 -15.00 -1.73 -14.34
C PRO A 67 -16.24 -1.29 -13.55
N TYR A 68 -17.42 -1.86 -13.84
CA TYR A 68 -18.67 -1.52 -13.15
C TYR A 68 -18.76 -2.05 -11.70
N ASN A 69 -17.82 -2.90 -11.29
CA ASN A 69 -17.74 -3.39 -9.91
C ASN A 69 -16.80 -2.54 -9.03
N VAL A 70 -16.32 -1.41 -9.55
CA VAL A 70 -15.47 -0.45 -8.83
C VAL A 70 -16.22 0.88 -8.70
N TRP A 71 -16.31 1.42 -7.49
CA TRP A 71 -16.79 2.79 -7.27
C TRP A 71 -16.24 3.38 -5.98
N VAL A 72 -16.41 4.68 -5.81
CA VAL A 72 -16.10 5.41 -4.56
C VAL A 72 -17.42 5.92 -4.00
N GLU A 73 -17.67 5.66 -2.72
CA GLU A 73 -18.89 6.08 -2.04
C GLU A 73 -18.68 6.11 -0.53
N ASN A 74 -19.20 7.16 0.12
CA ASN A 74 -19.15 7.36 1.57
C ASN A 74 -17.73 7.30 2.15
N GLY A 75 -16.76 7.94 1.47
CA GLY A 75 -15.38 8.03 1.96
C GLY A 75 -14.58 6.73 1.80
N SER A 76 -14.93 5.85 0.86
CA SER A 76 -14.16 4.63 0.62
C SER A 76 -14.21 4.20 -0.84
N LEU A 77 -13.09 3.65 -1.31
CA LEU A 77 -13.05 2.84 -2.52
C LEU A 77 -13.71 1.48 -2.23
N ARG A 78 -14.57 1.03 -3.15
CA ARG A 78 -15.34 -0.20 -3.04
C ARG A 78 -15.06 -1.09 -4.24
N LEU A 79 -14.66 -2.32 -3.95
CA LEU A 79 -14.40 -3.37 -4.93
C LEU A 79 -15.38 -4.50 -4.67
N LYS A 80 -16.18 -4.88 -5.67
CA LYS A 80 -17.24 -5.87 -5.53
C LYS A 80 -17.04 -7.09 -6.42
N SER A 81 -17.54 -8.22 -5.95
CA SER A 81 -17.69 -9.43 -6.75
C SER A 81 -19.16 -9.82 -6.91
N THR A 82 -19.56 -10.23 -8.10
CA THR A 82 -20.96 -10.54 -8.46
C THR A 82 -21.05 -11.73 -9.39
N ARG A 83 -22.23 -12.36 -9.46
CA ARG A 83 -22.51 -13.33 -10.53
C ARG A 83 -22.65 -12.62 -11.88
N GLY A 84 -21.74 -12.92 -12.80
CA GLY A 84 -21.79 -12.50 -14.19
C GLY A 84 -22.41 -13.55 -15.12
N LYS A 85 -22.60 -13.20 -16.39
CA LYS A 85 -23.19 -14.10 -17.40
C LYS A 85 -22.36 -15.35 -17.70
N LYS A 86 -21.03 -15.25 -17.58
CA LYS A 86 -20.06 -16.30 -17.95
C LYS A 86 -19.22 -16.81 -16.77
N GLY A 87 -19.60 -16.47 -15.55
CA GLY A 87 -18.80 -16.78 -14.36
C GLY A 87 -18.95 -15.70 -13.30
N ILE A 88 -17.90 -15.52 -12.50
CA ILE A 88 -17.85 -14.48 -11.47
C ILE A 88 -17.24 -13.23 -12.09
N ASP A 89 -17.94 -12.12 -11.98
CA ASP A 89 -17.38 -10.80 -12.27
C ASP A 89 -16.79 -10.23 -10.98
N ALA A 90 -15.59 -9.67 -11.04
CA ALA A 90 -14.88 -9.13 -9.89
C ALA A 90 -14.36 -7.72 -10.19
N ALA A 91 -13.80 -7.06 -9.18
CA ALA A 91 -13.26 -5.72 -9.27
C ALA A 91 -11.73 -5.76 -9.23
N CYS A 92 -11.09 -4.85 -9.96
CA CYS A 92 -9.67 -4.55 -9.82
C CYS A 92 -9.46 -3.05 -10.00
N VAL A 93 -8.63 -2.47 -9.16
CA VAL A 93 -8.12 -1.11 -9.26
C VAL A 93 -6.61 -1.19 -9.36
N SER A 94 -6.03 -0.42 -10.27
CA SER A 94 -4.58 -0.30 -10.41
C SER A 94 -4.15 1.17 -10.45
N SER A 95 -2.96 1.45 -9.95
CA SER A 95 -2.33 2.77 -10.15
C SER A 95 -2.12 3.07 -11.65
N GLN A 96 -2.07 4.36 -12.02
CA GLN A 96 -1.86 4.77 -13.41
C GLN A 96 -0.45 4.41 -13.92
N ASN A 97 0.56 4.30 -13.07
CA ASN A 97 1.92 4.01 -13.49
C ASN A 97 2.63 3.17 -12.42
N PRO A 98 3.62 2.34 -12.79
CA PRO A 98 4.39 1.60 -11.81
C PRO A 98 5.35 2.58 -11.11
N LYS A 99 4.95 3.06 -9.93
CA LYS A 99 5.65 4.11 -9.17
C LYS A 99 5.96 3.73 -7.74
N PHE A 100 5.55 2.54 -7.30
CA PHE A 100 6.00 2.03 -6.02
C PHE A 100 7.42 1.52 -6.22
N GLU A 101 8.37 2.13 -5.52
CA GLU A 101 9.80 1.92 -5.73
C GLU A 101 10.45 1.44 -4.44
N LYS A 102 11.61 0.81 -4.59
CA LYS A 102 12.50 0.50 -3.47
C LYS A 102 12.76 1.73 -2.61
N GLY A 103 12.71 1.52 -1.29
CA GLY A 103 12.78 2.53 -0.26
C GLY A 103 11.42 3.08 0.19
N TYR A 104 10.33 2.80 -0.54
CA TYR A 104 9.01 3.35 -0.24
C TYR A 104 8.27 2.50 0.79
N TYR A 105 7.49 3.17 1.63
CA TYR A 105 6.53 2.56 2.55
C TYR A 105 5.12 2.83 2.03
N SER A 106 4.22 1.86 2.10
CA SER A 106 2.82 2.07 1.74
C SER A 106 1.90 1.32 2.69
N GLU A 107 0.84 1.98 3.14
CA GLU A 107 -0.19 1.40 4.00
C GLU A 107 -1.60 1.71 3.49
N ALA A 108 -2.53 0.78 3.70
CA ALA A 108 -3.93 0.95 3.37
C ALA A 108 -4.82 0.44 4.51
N ARG A 109 -5.93 1.13 4.75
CA ARG A 109 -6.94 0.73 5.74
C ARG A 109 -8.07 0.00 5.04
N ILE A 110 -8.16 -1.31 5.30
CA ILE A 110 -8.98 -2.23 4.49
C ILE A 110 -9.92 -3.04 5.39
N TRP A 111 -11.16 -3.23 4.92
CA TRP A 111 -12.12 -4.21 5.40
C TRP A 111 -12.37 -5.22 4.28
N CYS A 112 -12.10 -6.51 4.53
CA CYS A 112 -12.17 -7.58 3.54
C CYS A 112 -13.60 -8.06 3.28
N PRO A 113 -13.89 -8.63 2.09
CA PRO A 113 -15.22 -9.13 1.79
C PRO A 113 -15.56 -10.35 2.67
N SER A 114 -16.82 -10.48 3.09
CA SER A 114 -17.31 -11.56 3.96
C SER A 114 -17.68 -12.82 3.16
N MET A 115 -16.75 -13.33 2.35
CA MET A 115 -16.96 -14.47 1.45
C MET A 115 -15.64 -15.16 1.05
N SER A 116 -15.71 -16.27 0.30
CA SER A 116 -14.55 -16.92 -0.34
C SER A 116 -14.12 -16.21 -1.64
N MET A 117 -13.86 -14.91 -1.54
CA MET A 117 -13.16 -14.10 -2.55
C MET A 117 -11.98 -13.43 -1.87
N THR A 118 -10.87 -13.26 -2.58
CA THR A 118 -9.77 -12.47 -2.01
C THR A 118 -10.24 -11.04 -1.77
N GLY A 119 -9.77 -10.46 -0.66
CA GLY A 119 -9.61 -9.04 -0.53
C GLY A 119 -8.12 -8.72 -0.54
N ALA A 120 -7.62 -8.19 -1.64
CA ALA A 120 -6.19 -8.06 -1.88
C ALA A 120 -5.72 -6.61 -1.96
N TYR A 121 -4.45 -6.43 -1.59
CA TYR A 121 -3.67 -5.21 -1.74
C TYR A 121 -2.22 -5.60 -1.96
N TRP A 122 -1.70 -5.25 -3.13
CA TRP A 122 -0.46 -5.82 -3.63
C TRP A 122 0.22 -4.90 -4.65
N PHE A 123 1.43 -5.28 -5.02
CA PHE A 123 2.27 -4.56 -5.96
C PHE A 123 2.92 -5.52 -6.94
N GLN A 124 2.99 -5.13 -8.22
CA GLN A 124 3.64 -5.97 -9.22
C GLN A 124 4.38 -5.15 -10.28
N ASN A 125 5.59 -5.59 -10.61
CA ASN A 125 6.20 -5.34 -11.89
C ASN A 125 5.91 -6.52 -12.82
N ARG A 126 5.26 -6.26 -13.97
CA ARG A 126 4.80 -7.30 -14.91
C ARG A 126 5.89 -8.31 -15.32
N SER A 127 7.16 -7.92 -15.31
CA SER A 127 8.23 -8.73 -15.87
C SER A 127 8.98 -9.56 -14.85
N GLU A 128 8.96 -9.22 -13.56
CA GLU A 128 9.91 -9.84 -12.62
C GLU A 128 9.44 -10.08 -11.20
N SER A 129 8.59 -9.25 -10.59
CA SER A 129 8.42 -9.29 -9.14
C SER A 129 7.06 -8.81 -8.65
N GLU A 130 6.65 -9.35 -7.50
CA GLU A 130 5.37 -9.09 -6.83
C GLU A 130 5.54 -9.05 -5.30
N ILE A 131 4.81 -8.14 -4.66
CA ILE A 131 4.73 -8.02 -3.21
C ILE A 131 3.25 -8.02 -2.82
N ASP A 132 2.82 -9.07 -2.15
CA ASP A 132 1.44 -9.25 -1.69
C ASP A 132 1.33 -8.85 -0.23
N VAL A 133 0.77 -7.66 0.02
CA VAL A 133 0.59 -7.15 1.39
C VAL A 133 -0.53 -7.88 2.09
N ILE A 134 -1.63 -8.14 1.38
CA ILE A 134 -2.66 -9.10 1.79
C ILE A 134 -3.25 -9.81 0.57
N GLU A 135 -3.55 -11.09 0.74
CA GLU A 135 -4.47 -11.89 -0.08
C GLU A 135 -5.48 -12.59 0.85
N ASN A 136 -6.28 -11.79 1.54
CA ASN A 136 -7.09 -12.25 2.67
C ASN A 136 -8.49 -12.70 2.26
N PHE A 137 -9.15 -13.46 3.13
CA PHE A 137 -10.53 -13.93 2.92
C PHE A 137 -11.33 -13.75 4.19
N GLY A 138 -12.48 -13.06 4.11
CA GLY A 138 -13.34 -12.87 5.28
C GLY A 138 -14.03 -14.14 5.75
N LYS A 139 -14.53 -14.92 4.80
CA LYS A 139 -15.20 -16.20 5.09
C LYS A 139 -14.82 -17.26 4.06
N PRO A 140 -13.55 -17.69 4.01
CA PRO A 140 -13.15 -18.75 3.12
C PRO A 140 -13.84 -20.05 3.53
N THR A 141 -14.24 -20.85 2.55
CA THR A 141 -14.94 -22.13 2.76
C THR A 141 -13.95 -23.25 3.09
N ASN A 142 -12.72 -23.15 2.56
CA ASN A 142 -11.59 -23.98 2.97
C ASN A 142 -10.63 -23.16 3.85
N HIS A 143 -9.79 -23.82 4.65
CA HIS A 143 -8.83 -23.15 5.54
C HIS A 143 -9.48 -22.04 6.39
N THR A 144 -10.66 -22.30 6.96
CA THR A 144 -11.54 -21.29 7.61
C THR A 144 -10.86 -20.42 8.68
N LYS A 145 -9.78 -20.92 9.29
CA LYS A 145 -8.97 -20.18 10.28
C LYS A 145 -8.13 -19.05 9.67
N ASP A 146 -7.96 -19.02 8.35
CA ASP A 146 -7.16 -18.00 7.67
C ASP A 146 -7.86 -16.65 7.59
N ARG A 147 -9.17 -16.58 7.89
CA ARG A 147 -9.87 -15.29 8.08
C ARG A 147 -9.29 -14.42 9.21
N TYR A 148 -8.53 -15.03 10.12
CA TYR A 148 -7.82 -14.38 11.22
C TYR A 148 -6.32 -14.23 10.94
N ARG A 149 -5.87 -14.31 9.68
CA ARG A 149 -4.47 -14.15 9.30
C ARG A 149 -4.29 -12.98 8.34
N MET A 150 -3.14 -12.33 8.40
CA MET A 150 -2.62 -11.49 7.34
C MET A 150 -1.82 -12.39 6.40
N LEU A 151 -2.42 -12.85 5.31
CA LEU A 151 -1.79 -13.71 4.32
C LEU A 151 -0.89 -12.85 3.43
N VAL A 152 0.42 -12.91 3.68
CA VAL A 152 1.44 -12.13 2.96
C VAL A 152 2.27 -13.05 2.10
N ASN A 153 2.72 -12.57 0.95
CA ASN A 153 3.67 -13.31 0.13
C ASN A 153 4.52 -12.36 -0.75
N THR A 154 5.53 -12.91 -1.40
CA THR A 154 6.31 -12.22 -2.45
C THR A 154 6.61 -13.21 -3.56
N HIS A 155 6.67 -12.75 -4.80
CA HIS A 155 7.06 -13.56 -5.96
C HIS A 155 8.22 -12.93 -6.74
N TYR A 156 9.07 -13.77 -7.33
CA TYR A 156 10.07 -13.36 -8.30
C TYR A 156 10.10 -14.32 -9.48
N PHE A 157 9.73 -13.82 -10.65
CA PHE A 157 9.43 -14.61 -11.85
C PHE A 157 10.09 -14.04 -13.11
N ALA A 158 11.26 -13.39 -12.99
CA ALA A 158 11.99 -12.82 -14.13
C ALA A 158 12.30 -13.83 -15.26
N ASN A 159 12.33 -15.13 -14.92
CA ASN A 159 12.54 -16.22 -15.86
C ASN A 159 11.25 -17.01 -16.15
N GLY A 160 10.08 -16.39 -16.01
CA GLY A 160 8.77 -17.02 -16.17
C GLY A 160 8.18 -17.55 -14.85
N TRP A 161 6.85 -17.66 -14.82
CA TRP A 161 6.08 -18.11 -13.65
C TRP A 161 6.37 -19.55 -13.23
N GLU A 162 6.85 -20.38 -14.15
CA GLU A 162 7.32 -21.74 -13.87
C GLU A 162 8.57 -21.78 -13.00
N ASN A 163 9.33 -20.69 -12.94
CA ASN A 163 10.55 -20.52 -12.16
C ASN A 163 10.36 -19.57 -10.97
N ASP A 164 9.10 -19.37 -10.54
CA ASP A 164 8.73 -18.44 -9.49
C ASP A 164 9.41 -18.76 -8.13
N GLU A 165 10.17 -17.78 -7.63
CA GLU A 165 10.74 -17.79 -6.28
C GLU A 165 9.79 -17.11 -5.30
N LYS A 166 8.88 -17.89 -4.72
CA LYS A 166 7.86 -17.38 -3.79
C LYS A 166 8.17 -17.57 -2.31
N SER A 167 7.70 -16.62 -1.50
CA SER A 167 7.57 -16.84 -0.05
C SER A 167 6.22 -17.51 0.28
N PRO A 168 6.13 -18.37 1.30
CA PRO A 168 4.88 -19.05 1.64
C PRO A 168 3.91 -18.16 2.43
N TRP A 169 2.63 -18.11 2.04
CA TRP A 169 1.56 -17.32 2.69
C TRP A 169 1.55 -17.37 4.22
N HIS A 170 1.66 -18.58 4.78
CA HIS A 170 1.55 -18.80 6.22
C HIS A 170 2.83 -18.49 6.99
N ASN A 171 3.97 -18.38 6.32
CA ASN A 171 5.23 -18.03 6.96
C ASN A 171 5.27 -16.52 7.17
N GLY A 172 5.09 -16.07 8.41
CA GLY A 172 4.97 -14.65 8.71
C GLY A 172 3.55 -14.11 8.79
N SER A 173 2.54 -14.96 8.60
CA SER A 173 1.14 -14.57 8.78
C SER A 173 0.89 -14.03 10.19
N ALA A 174 0.71 -12.72 10.31
CA ALA A 174 0.27 -12.09 11.54
C ALA A 174 -1.16 -12.55 11.88
N ILE A 175 -1.48 -12.64 13.16
CA ILE A 175 -2.83 -13.00 13.60
C ILE A 175 -3.69 -11.75 13.76
N LEU A 176 -4.80 -11.68 13.04
CA LEU A 176 -5.83 -10.66 13.20
C LEU A 176 -6.67 -11.00 14.43
N LYS A 177 -6.59 -10.15 15.45
CA LYS A 177 -7.31 -10.30 16.72
C LYS A 177 -7.77 -8.93 17.24
N PRO A 178 -8.89 -8.88 17.97
CA PRO A 178 -9.77 -9.99 18.30
C PRO A 178 -10.76 -10.38 17.16
N TYR A 179 -10.76 -9.64 16.05
CA TYR A 179 -11.71 -9.76 14.95
C TYR A 179 -11.06 -10.31 13.67
N ALA A 180 -11.86 -10.93 12.81
CA ALA A 180 -11.44 -11.32 11.46
C ALA A 180 -11.35 -10.11 10.52
N CYS A 181 -10.75 -10.29 9.35
CA CYS A 181 -10.59 -9.22 8.35
C CYS A 181 -11.91 -8.68 7.76
N ASP A 182 -13.04 -9.40 7.90
CA ASP A 182 -14.37 -8.98 7.47
C ASP A 182 -15.26 -8.47 8.62
N GLU A 183 -14.69 -8.29 9.81
CA GLU A 183 -15.40 -7.85 11.01
C GLU A 183 -14.96 -6.45 11.48
N THR A 184 -13.81 -5.96 10.99
CA THR A 184 -13.29 -4.63 11.27
C THR A 184 -12.31 -4.19 10.17
N TYR A 185 -12.02 -2.89 10.14
CA TYR A 185 -10.85 -2.39 9.42
C TYR A 185 -9.55 -2.73 10.15
N TYR A 186 -8.54 -3.05 9.37
CA TYR A 186 -7.14 -3.14 9.77
C TYR A 186 -6.29 -2.23 8.87
N VAL A 187 -5.15 -1.76 9.36
CA VAL A 187 -4.15 -1.07 8.54
C VAL A 187 -3.07 -2.07 8.14
N TYR A 188 -2.97 -2.34 6.84
CA TYR A 188 -1.98 -3.24 6.26
C TYR A 188 -0.90 -2.42 5.58
N GLY A 189 0.35 -2.60 5.99
CA GLY A 189 1.48 -1.82 5.51
C GLY A 189 2.63 -2.68 5.00
N VAL A 190 3.41 -2.11 4.09
CA VAL A 190 4.64 -2.72 3.58
C VAL A 190 5.72 -1.66 3.37
N TRP A 191 6.94 -1.98 3.78
CA TRP A 191 8.14 -1.24 3.43
C TRP A 191 8.98 -2.10 2.49
N TRP A 192 9.03 -1.71 1.21
CA TRP A 192 10.05 -2.23 0.31
C TRP A 192 11.35 -1.51 0.66
N LYS A 193 12.10 -2.04 1.62
CA LYS A 193 13.18 -1.30 2.28
C LYS A 193 14.42 -1.17 1.40
N ASP A 194 14.81 -2.27 0.76
CA ASP A 194 15.97 -2.37 -0.14
C ASP A 194 15.76 -3.53 -1.14
N GLU A 195 16.78 -3.87 -1.93
CA GLU A 195 16.74 -4.86 -3.01
C GLU A 195 16.33 -6.25 -2.51
N HIS A 196 16.57 -6.56 -1.24
CA HIS A 196 16.29 -7.86 -0.66
C HIS A 196 15.28 -7.84 0.49
N THR A 197 15.05 -6.68 1.10
CA THR A 197 14.29 -6.61 2.35
C THR A 197 12.89 -6.03 2.13
N ILE A 198 11.88 -6.86 2.33
CA ILE A 198 10.47 -6.45 2.41
C ILE A 198 9.99 -6.62 3.86
N ILE A 199 9.40 -5.58 4.44
CA ILE A 199 8.92 -5.57 5.83
C ILE A 199 7.43 -5.30 5.85
N PHE A 200 6.65 -6.17 6.47
CA PHE A 200 5.20 -6.07 6.56
C PHE A 200 4.75 -5.57 7.93
N TYR A 201 3.68 -4.77 7.93
CA TYR A 201 3.13 -4.10 9.09
C TYR A 201 1.63 -4.37 9.21
N LEU A 202 1.17 -4.58 10.44
CA LEU A 202 -0.25 -4.64 10.80
C LEU A 202 -0.49 -3.62 11.91
N ASP A 203 -1.42 -2.68 11.68
CA ASP A 203 -1.74 -1.58 12.59
C ASP A 203 -0.48 -0.84 13.09
N GLY A 204 0.41 -0.51 12.15
CA GLY A 204 1.66 0.21 12.41
C GLY A 204 2.77 -0.59 13.07
N LYS A 205 2.55 -1.89 13.38
CA LYS A 205 3.55 -2.76 14.00
C LYS A 205 4.18 -3.68 12.97
N GLU A 206 5.51 -3.76 12.96
CA GLU A 206 6.23 -4.77 12.15
C GLU A 206 5.80 -6.17 12.63
N VAL A 207 5.32 -6.98 11.70
CA VAL A 207 4.85 -8.34 11.98
C VAL A 207 5.60 -9.40 11.21
N HIS A 208 6.19 -9.03 10.07
CA HIS A 208 6.96 -9.97 9.25
C HIS A 208 8.03 -9.27 8.42
N ARG A 209 9.07 -10.03 8.07
CA ARG A 209 10.15 -9.61 7.19
C ARG A 209 10.52 -10.75 6.26
N VAL A 210 10.62 -10.45 4.98
CA VAL A 210 11.13 -11.35 3.95
C VAL A 210 12.49 -10.84 3.48
N THR A 211 13.46 -11.74 3.44
CA THR A 211 14.71 -11.55 2.69
C THR A 211 14.56 -12.32 1.37
N THR A 212 14.38 -11.62 0.26
CA THR A 212 14.21 -12.24 -1.06
C THR A 212 15.53 -12.84 -1.54
N LYS A 213 15.46 -13.95 -2.28
CA LYS A 213 16.65 -14.59 -2.86
C LYS A 213 17.19 -13.77 -4.04
N SER A 214 16.30 -13.29 -4.89
CA SER A 214 16.61 -12.40 -6.01
C SER A 214 16.33 -10.94 -5.67
N GLU A 215 17.06 -10.02 -6.32
CA GLU A 215 16.90 -8.58 -6.13
C GLU A 215 15.58 -8.08 -6.73
N PHE A 216 14.80 -7.36 -5.94
CA PHE A 216 13.65 -6.62 -6.43
C PHE A 216 14.17 -5.24 -6.81
N THR A 217 14.04 -4.87 -8.09
CA THR A 217 14.65 -3.62 -8.60
C THR A 217 13.69 -2.76 -9.39
N GLN A 218 12.70 -3.34 -10.05
CA GLN A 218 11.84 -2.59 -10.97
C GLN A 218 10.62 -1.98 -10.28
N PRO A 219 10.25 -0.72 -10.60
CA PRO A 219 9.05 -0.10 -10.06
C PRO A 219 7.79 -0.93 -10.32
N MET A 220 6.87 -0.91 -9.36
CA MET A 220 5.66 -1.72 -9.36
C MET A 220 4.40 -0.87 -9.46
N TYR A 221 3.40 -1.40 -10.18
CA TYR A 221 2.03 -0.93 -10.03
C TYR A 221 1.50 -1.31 -8.66
N MET A 222 0.70 -0.44 -8.05
CA MET A 222 -0.16 -0.80 -6.91
C MET A 222 -1.49 -1.35 -7.41
N PHE A 223 -2.01 -2.37 -6.73
CA PHE A 223 -3.29 -3.01 -7.01
C PHE A 223 -4.14 -3.19 -5.75
N PHE A 224 -5.45 -3.09 -5.96
CA PHE A 224 -6.48 -3.66 -5.10
C PHE A 224 -7.38 -4.50 -5.99
N ASP A 225 -7.67 -5.74 -5.63
CA ASP A 225 -8.59 -6.56 -6.40
C ASP A 225 -9.26 -7.66 -5.57
N MET A 226 -10.14 -8.38 -6.25
CA MET A 226 -10.82 -9.55 -5.73
C MET A 226 -10.77 -10.66 -6.76
N GLU A 227 -10.47 -11.87 -6.32
CA GLU A 227 -10.23 -13.03 -7.16
C GLU A 227 -10.79 -14.31 -6.53
N VAL A 228 -10.97 -15.33 -7.37
CA VAL A 228 -11.32 -16.68 -6.89
C VAL A 228 -10.04 -17.50 -6.77
N PHE A 229 -9.68 -17.79 -5.53
CA PHE A 229 -8.60 -18.72 -5.21
C PHE A 229 -9.21 -20.04 -4.80
N GLY A 230 -9.36 -20.95 -5.76
CA GLY A 230 -10.11 -22.21 -5.57
C GLY A 230 -9.62 -23.07 -4.40
N TRP A 231 -8.38 -22.89 -3.96
CA TRP A 231 -7.80 -23.55 -2.79
C TRP A 231 -8.34 -23.02 -1.45
N TRP A 232 -8.71 -21.73 -1.33
CA TRP A 232 -9.51 -21.20 -0.19
C TRP A 232 -11.02 -21.41 -0.37
N GLY A 233 -11.39 -22.04 -1.48
CA GLY A 233 -12.75 -22.46 -1.82
C GLY A 233 -13.48 -21.46 -2.71
N ALA A 234 -14.52 -21.92 -3.38
CA ALA A 234 -15.31 -21.08 -4.27
C ALA A 234 -16.34 -20.23 -3.49
N PRO A 235 -16.66 -19.01 -3.95
CA PRO A 235 -17.72 -18.21 -3.35
C PRO A 235 -19.08 -18.82 -3.63
N LYS A 236 -20.01 -18.69 -2.67
CA LYS A 236 -21.39 -19.14 -2.83
C LYS A 236 -22.19 -18.11 -3.64
N GLU A 237 -23.20 -18.59 -4.37
CA GLU A 237 -24.12 -17.71 -5.11
C GLU A 237 -24.84 -16.71 -4.20
N GLU A 238 -25.27 -17.16 -3.03
CA GLU A 238 -25.94 -16.32 -2.02
C GLU A 238 -25.04 -15.18 -1.53
N ASP A 239 -23.74 -15.42 -1.38
CA ASP A 239 -22.80 -14.38 -0.96
C ASP A 239 -22.53 -13.40 -2.10
N LEU A 240 -22.42 -13.87 -3.35
CA LEU A 240 -22.28 -13.01 -4.54
C LEU A 240 -23.49 -12.08 -4.77
N ALA A 241 -24.67 -12.50 -4.34
CA ALA A 241 -25.91 -11.72 -4.44
C ALA A 241 -26.11 -10.73 -3.27
N ASP A 242 -25.33 -10.86 -2.19
CA ASP A 242 -25.46 -10.06 -0.97
C ASP A 242 -24.43 -8.93 -0.93
N SER A 243 -24.90 -7.69 -1.16
CA SER A 243 -24.05 -6.49 -1.16
C SER A 243 -23.39 -6.19 0.19
N THR A 244 -23.89 -6.78 1.29
CA THR A 244 -23.27 -6.63 2.61
C THR A 244 -22.06 -7.53 2.80
N LYS A 245 -21.85 -8.52 1.93
CA LYS A 245 -20.75 -9.49 2.00
C LYS A 245 -19.76 -9.36 0.86
N ASN A 246 -20.24 -9.07 -0.35
CA ASN A 246 -19.47 -9.24 -1.58
C ASN A 246 -18.52 -8.08 -1.95
N THR A 247 -18.24 -7.20 -0.99
CA THR A 247 -17.52 -5.95 -1.24
C THR A 247 -16.35 -5.81 -0.27
N GLN A 248 -15.15 -5.56 -0.81
CA GLN A 248 -14.01 -5.02 -0.08
C GLN A 248 -14.13 -3.49 0.00
N TYR A 249 -13.78 -2.94 1.15
CA TYR A 249 -13.72 -1.50 1.38
C TYR A 249 -12.29 -1.07 1.67
N VAL A 250 -11.83 -0.04 0.96
CA VAL A 250 -10.56 0.64 1.21
C VAL A 250 -10.89 2.06 1.63
N ASP A 251 -10.70 2.36 2.91
CA ASP A 251 -10.98 3.68 3.49
C ASP A 251 -9.98 4.72 2.98
N TRP A 252 -8.70 4.37 2.99
CA TRP A 252 -7.63 5.17 2.40
C TRP A 252 -6.42 4.30 2.07
N VAL A 253 -5.56 4.82 1.20
CA VAL A 253 -4.21 4.32 0.94
C VAL A 253 -3.22 5.48 0.97
N ARG A 254 -2.05 5.25 1.57
CA ARG A 254 -0.99 6.25 1.69
C ARG A 254 0.35 5.61 1.40
N THR A 255 1.08 6.20 0.47
CA THR A 255 2.44 5.81 0.12
C THR A 255 3.40 6.94 0.46
N PHE A 256 4.55 6.59 1.01
CA PHE A 256 5.58 7.51 1.45
C PHE A 256 6.94 7.11 0.90
N LYS A 257 7.73 8.10 0.51
CA LYS A 257 9.14 7.93 0.17
C LYS A 257 10.02 8.61 1.22
N LEU A 258 11.24 8.12 1.39
CA LEU A 258 12.18 8.75 2.31
C LEU A 258 12.75 10.03 1.70
N ARG A 259 12.73 11.10 2.48
CA ARG A 259 13.42 12.36 2.21
C ARG A 259 14.56 12.53 3.20
N HIS A 260 15.74 12.91 2.73
CA HIS A 260 16.83 13.33 3.60
C HIS A 260 16.49 14.69 4.23
N ASP A 261 16.61 14.78 5.55
CA ASP A 261 16.41 16.04 6.23
C ASP A 261 17.56 16.99 5.88
N LYS A 262 17.25 18.17 5.29
CA LYS A 262 18.25 19.22 5.04
C LYS A 262 18.79 19.86 6.33
N ARG A 263 18.35 19.40 7.51
CA ARG A 263 18.79 19.89 8.82
C ARG A 263 20.05 19.16 9.27
N GLY A 264 21.16 19.47 8.60
CA GLY A 264 22.49 18.93 8.93
C GLY A 264 23.67 19.68 8.31
N ILE A 265 23.44 20.70 7.48
CA ILE A 265 24.49 21.61 6.99
C ILE A 265 24.05 23.05 7.28
N THR A 266 24.02 23.42 8.56
CA THR A 266 24.03 24.83 8.98
C THR A 266 24.93 24.93 10.21
N GLY A 267 26.22 24.83 9.94
CA GLY A 267 27.32 25.14 10.86
C GLY A 267 28.43 25.83 10.09
N GLY A 268 28.07 26.76 9.21
CA GLY A 268 29.02 27.72 8.63
C GLY A 268 29.06 28.91 9.58
N GLU A 269 30.06 28.92 10.46
CA GLU A 269 30.41 30.11 11.23
C GLU A 269 30.66 31.28 10.26
N GLY A 270 29.92 32.35 10.47
CA GLY A 270 30.19 33.62 9.80
C GLY A 270 31.53 34.15 10.28
N ILE A 271 32.55 34.07 9.42
CA ILE A 271 33.78 34.84 9.59
C ILE A 271 33.63 36.11 8.77
N SER A 272 33.56 37.23 9.50
CA SER A 272 33.61 38.57 8.99
C SER A 272 34.91 38.81 8.22
N LYS A 273 34.80 39.61 7.15
CA LYS A 273 35.93 40.13 6.39
C LYS A 273 36.91 40.85 7.32
N GLY A 274 38.16 40.41 7.28
CA GLY A 274 39.30 41.13 7.84
C GLY A 274 40.54 40.79 7.02
N ASP A 275 41.01 41.78 6.24
CA ASP A 275 42.32 41.76 5.58
C ASP A 275 43.41 41.32 6.54
N LYS A 276 44.29 40.38 6.15
CA LYS A 276 45.76 40.52 6.23
C LYS A 276 46.47 39.58 5.26
N ASN A 277 47.31 40.23 4.47
CA ASN A 277 48.44 39.74 3.70
C ASN A 277 49.39 38.86 4.55
N THR A 278 49.76 37.65 4.08
CA THR A 278 51.07 37.02 4.34
C THR A 278 51.36 35.91 3.32
N ASP A 279 52.60 35.95 2.86
CA ASP A 279 53.33 35.18 1.85
C ASP A 279 53.63 33.67 2.13
N TYR A 280 53.60 32.88 1.03
CA TYR A 280 54.37 31.66 0.63
C TYR A 280 54.42 30.38 1.50
N PRO A 281 54.78 29.16 0.96
CA PRO A 281 55.34 28.82 -0.37
C PRO A 281 54.62 27.71 -1.18
N LYS A 282 54.97 27.60 -2.48
CA LYS A 282 54.53 26.56 -3.44
C LYS A 282 55.35 25.26 -3.32
N ASP A 283 54.69 24.09 -3.33
CA ASP A 283 55.33 22.76 -3.47
C ASP A 283 55.54 22.42 -4.97
N PRO A 284 56.74 21.95 -5.38
CA PRO A 284 57.15 21.83 -6.77
C PRO A 284 57.04 20.38 -7.28
N ARG A 285 55.86 19.95 -7.73
CA ARG A 285 55.72 18.65 -8.42
C ARG A 285 54.67 18.66 -9.54
N GLN A 286 55.02 19.29 -10.67
CA GLN A 286 54.55 18.84 -11.99
C GLN A 286 55.72 18.96 -12.99
N LYS A 287 56.27 17.79 -13.32
CA LYS A 287 57.11 17.56 -14.50
C LYS A 287 56.20 17.23 -15.69
N THR A 288 56.55 17.75 -16.86
CA THR A 288 56.38 17.25 -18.24
C THR A 288 56.35 18.48 -19.15
N SER A 289 56.88 18.55 -20.36
CA SER A 289 57.76 17.71 -21.17
C SER A 289 57.96 18.50 -22.47
N LYS A 290 59.21 18.60 -22.93
CA LYS A 290 59.67 19.28 -24.16
C LYS A 290 59.67 20.81 -24.15
#